data_AF-A0A645CUX1-F1
#
_entry.id   AF-A0A645CUX1-F1
#
_cell.length_a   1.000
_cell.length_b   1.000
_cell.length_c   1.000
_cell.angle_alpha   90.00
_cell.angle_beta   90.00
_cell.angle_gamma   90.00
#
_symmetry.space_group_name_H-M   'P 1'
#
loop_
_entity.id
_entity.type
_entity.pdbx_description
1 polymer ?
#
loop_
_entity_poly.entity_id
_entity_poly.type
_entity_poly.pdbx_seq_one_letter_code
_entity_poly.pdbx_strand_id
1 'polypeptide(L)'
;MLLAKTGLVAWAAVGASALINDFISKFVLCLIFGVIAAEIGFLERKPLNKSGSFGYLMLSLMAYVFVALAKATPAMLTQMAGDLVIIIIIGVIGMGIASMIVGKLLGYSKAMAFALTLTALYGFPPNYILTEEAARALADNPEEFNFLMDHMLPKMLVGGFTTVTVASVIIAGIFVKML
;
A
#
# COMPACT_ATOMS: atom_id res chain seq x y z
N MET A 1 9.41 0.87 24.19
CA MET A 1 9.70 -0.54 23.83
C MET A 1 9.05 -0.97 22.52
N LEU A 2 7.77 -0.66 22.27
CA LEU A 2 7.04 -1.02 21.03
C LEU A 2 7.79 -0.63 19.72
N LEU A 3 8.22 0.63 19.62
CA LEU A 3 8.97 1.11 18.45
C LEU A 3 10.34 0.45 18.30
N ALA A 4 11.03 0.17 19.42
CA ALA A 4 12.32 -0.49 19.40
C ALA A 4 12.21 -1.94 18.88
N LYS A 5 11.19 -2.68 19.33
CA LYS A 5 10.87 -4.02 18.79
C LYS A 5 10.55 -3.96 17.30
N THR A 6 9.69 -3.02 16.90
CA THR A 6 9.32 -2.82 15.49
C THR A 6 10.55 -2.50 14.63
N GLY A 7 11.40 -1.60 15.11
CA GLY A 7 12.66 -1.24 14.46
C GLY A 7 13.64 -2.40 14.36
N LEU A 8 13.74 -3.24 15.39
CA LEU A 8 14.60 -4.41 15.40
C LEU A 8 14.15 -5.45 14.36
N VAL A 9 12.84 -5.70 14.25
CA VAL A 9 12.28 -6.60 13.24
C VAL A 9 12.54 -6.06 11.83
N ALA A 10 12.32 -4.76 11.62
CA ALA A 10 12.59 -4.11 10.33
C ALA A 10 14.08 -4.16 9.98
N TRP A 11 14.96 -3.91 10.94
CA TRP A 11 16.41 -4.00 10.75
C TRP A 11 16.85 -5.42 10.37
N ALA A 12 16.33 -6.44 11.06
CA ALA A 12 16.62 -7.83 10.74
C ALA A 12 16.14 -8.21 9.32
N ALA A 13 14.96 -7.73 8.91
CA ALA A 13 14.43 -7.96 7.57
C ALA A 13 15.29 -7.31 6.47
N VAL A 14 15.72 -6.05 6.69
CA VAL A 14 16.61 -5.34 5.76
C VAL A 14 17.99 -6.01 5.71
N GLY A 15 18.53 -6.44 6.85
CA GLY A 15 19.78 -7.20 6.92
C GLY A 15 19.69 -8.52 6.15
N ALA A 16 18.58 -9.25 6.28
CA ALA A 16 18.34 -10.47 5.51
C ALA A 16 18.28 -10.19 3.99
N SER A 17 17.64 -9.08 3.57
CA SER A 17 17.61 -8.64 2.17
C SER A 17 19.02 -8.43 1.62
N ALA A 18 19.86 -7.75 2.38
CA ALA A 18 21.24 -7.46 1.98
C ALA A 18 22.09 -8.74 1.85
N LEU A 19 21.90 -9.74 2.73
CA LEU A 19 22.61 -11.01 2.68
C LEU A 19 22.30 -11.83 1.42
N ILE A 20 21.10 -11.67 0.85
CA ILE A 20 20.68 -12.32 -0.40
C ILE A 20 20.86 -11.43 -1.63
N ASN A 21 21.66 -10.35 -1.52
CA ASN A 21 21.90 -9.37 -2.58
C ASN A 21 20.59 -8.78 -3.16
N ASP A 22 19.62 -8.47 -2.28
CA ASP A 22 18.32 -7.90 -2.65
C ASP A 22 17.55 -8.72 -3.70
N PHE A 23 17.81 -10.04 -3.78
CA PHE A 23 17.04 -10.95 -4.64
C PHE A 23 15.53 -10.88 -4.35
N ILE A 24 15.17 -10.68 -3.08
CA ILE A 24 13.81 -10.34 -2.66
C ILE A 24 13.83 -8.90 -2.17
N SER A 25 12.83 -8.10 -2.57
CA SER A 25 12.69 -6.73 -2.09
C SER A 25 12.66 -6.66 -0.56
N LYS A 26 13.48 -5.77 0.01
CA LYS A 26 13.48 -5.45 1.45
C LYS A 26 12.09 -5.16 2.02
N PHE A 27 11.19 -4.56 1.23
CA PHE A 27 9.82 -4.28 1.68
C PHE A 27 8.97 -5.55 1.82
N VAL A 28 9.16 -6.52 0.93
CA VAL A 28 8.52 -7.85 1.05
C VAL A 28 9.06 -8.59 2.27
N LEU A 29 10.37 -8.54 2.50
CA LEU A 29 10.96 -9.16 3.70
C LEU A 29 10.50 -8.49 4.99
N CYS A 30 10.38 -7.16 5.03
CA CYS A 30 9.80 -6.45 6.17
C CYS A 30 8.36 -6.90 6.47
N LEU A 31 7.55 -7.17 5.44
CA LEU A 31 6.20 -7.71 5.62
C LEU A 31 6.25 -9.12 6.20
N ILE A 32 7.06 -10.02 5.62
CA ILE A 32 7.18 -11.41 6.08
C ILE A 32 7.66 -11.47 7.54
N PHE A 33 8.74 -10.77 7.85
CA PHE A 33 9.29 -10.71 9.22
C PHE A 33 8.30 -10.06 10.19
N GLY A 34 7.60 -9.01 9.76
CA GLY A 34 6.56 -8.35 10.56
C GLY A 34 5.41 -9.30 10.91
N VAL A 35 4.92 -10.08 9.94
CA VAL A 35 3.89 -11.10 10.15
C VAL A 35 4.39 -12.18 11.12
N ILE A 36 5.56 -12.76 10.86
CA ILE A 36 6.14 -13.80 11.72
C ILE A 36 6.31 -13.30 13.16
N ALA A 37 6.91 -12.11 13.33
CA ALA A 37 7.13 -11.52 14.65
C ALA A 37 5.82 -11.24 15.40
N ALA A 38 4.76 -10.87 14.68
CA ALA A 38 3.43 -10.67 15.26
C ALA A 38 2.74 -11.99 15.63
N GLU A 39 2.89 -13.05 14.83
CA GLU A 39 2.30 -14.37 15.12
C GLU A 39 2.98 -15.06 16.31
N ILE A 40 4.30 -14.94 16.45
CA ILE A 40 5.02 -15.50 17.63
C ILE A 40 4.85 -14.66 18.90
N GLY A 41 4.09 -13.55 18.84
CA GLY A 41 3.84 -12.67 19.98
C GLY A 41 5.00 -11.75 20.37
N PHE A 42 6.09 -11.71 19.58
CA PHE A 42 7.19 -10.78 19.82
C PHE A 42 6.76 -9.33 19.57
N LEU A 43 6.06 -9.10 18.46
CA LEU A 43 5.55 -7.80 18.02
C LEU A 43 4.05 -7.66 18.32
N GLU A 44 3.67 -6.56 18.94
CA GLU A 44 2.28 -6.27 19.26
C GLU A 44 1.47 -5.92 18.00
N ARG A 45 0.20 -6.34 17.92
CA ARG A 45 -0.71 -5.90 16.84
C ARG A 45 -0.89 -4.38 16.88
N LYS A 46 -0.86 -3.74 15.70
CA LYS A 46 -0.97 -2.27 15.51
C LYS A 46 0.07 -1.50 16.38
N PRO A 47 1.38 -1.79 16.29
CA PRO A 47 2.37 -1.28 17.24
C PRO A 47 2.53 0.24 17.16
N LEU A 48 2.40 0.82 15.96
CA LEU A 48 2.45 2.27 15.72
C LEU A 48 1.26 3.03 16.33
N ASN A 49 0.08 2.41 16.35
CA ASN A 49 -1.10 3.00 16.99
C ASN A 49 -0.95 2.94 18.51
N LYS A 50 -0.52 1.79 19.03
CA LYS A 50 -0.29 1.60 20.47
C LYS A 50 0.81 2.49 21.04
N SER A 51 1.80 2.85 20.24
CA SER A 51 2.85 3.78 20.64
C SER A 51 2.48 5.26 20.44
N GLY A 52 1.27 5.57 19.94
CA GLY A 52 0.85 6.94 19.62
C GLY A 52 1.64 7.58 18.47
N SER A 53 2.41 6.79 17.72
CA SER A 53 3.37 7.28 16.72
C SER A 53 2.80 7.30 15.30
N PHE A 54 1.65 6.65 15.09
CA PHE A 54 1.02 6.56 13.77
C PHE A 54 0.70 7.94 13.18
N GLY A 55 0.16 8.87 13.96
CA GLY A 55 -0.13 10.23 13.49
C GLY A 55 1.13 10.97 13.02
N TYR A 56 2.23 10.84 13.76
CA TYR A 56 3.52 11.40 13.36
C TYR A 56 4.06 10.76 12.08
N LEU A 57 3.94 9.44 11.93
CA LEU A 57 4.32 8.74 10.71
C LEU A 57 3.51 9.24 9.50
N MET A 58 2.19 9.33 9.63
CA MET A 58 1.29 9.80 8.59
C MET A 58 1.62 11.24 8.18
N LEU A 59 1.87 12.12 9.16
CA LEU A 59 2.32 13.49 8.92
C LEU A 59 3.62 13.53 8.11
N SER A 60 4.65 12.77 8.52
CA SER A 60 5.93 12.73 7.82
C SER A 60 5.80 12.20 6.39
N LEU A 61 4.99 11.16 6.18
CA LEU A 61 4.77 10.60 4.86
C LEU A 61 3.99 11.54 3.94
N MET A 62 2.98 12.24 4.47
CA MET A 62 2.24 13.22 3.68
C MET A 62 3.09 14.44 3.34
N ALA A 63 3.92 14.91 4.28
CA ALA A 63 4.90 15.94 3.99
C ALA A 63 5.85 15.51 2.86
N TYR A 64 6.34 14.26 2.87
CA TYR A 64 7.18 13.73 1.80
C TYR A 64 6.46 13.73 0.44
N VAL A 65 5.21 13.29 0.39
CA VAL A 65 4.39 13.31 -0.84
C VAL A 65 4.19 14.74 -1.35
N PHE A 66 3.89 15.70 -0.48
CA PHE A 66 3.72 17.10 -0.88
C PHE A 66 5.01 17.75 -1.34
N VAL A 67 6.15 17.40 -0.75
CA VAL A 67 7.47 17.87 -1.24
C VAL A 67 7.74 17.35 -2.65
N ALA A 68 7.39 16.10 -2.95
CA ALA A 68 7.50 15.57 -4.30
C ALA A 68 6.53 16.30 -5.27
N LEU A 69 5.30 16.53 -4.84
CA LEU A 69 4.29 17.24 -5.64
C LEU A 69 4.68 18.70 -5.91
N ALA A 70 5.27 19.40 -4.94
CA ALA A 70 5.72 20.78 -5.10
C ALA A 70 6.80 20.96 -6.19
N LYS A 71 7.48 19.88 -6.59
CA LYS A 71 8.44 19.88 -7.71
C LYS A 71 7.76 19.73 -9.07
N ALA A 72 6.49 19.31 -9.12
CA ALA A 72 5.74 19.19 -10.36
C ALA A 72 5.30 20.58 -10.84
N THR A 73 6.07 21.17 -11.76
CA THR A 73 5.74 22.48 -12.32
C THR A 73 4.52 22.39 -13.25
N PRO A 74 3.73 23.47 -13.41
CA PRO A 74 2.62 23.51 -14.36
C PRO A 74 3.05 23.16 -15.79
N ALA A 75 4.27 23.55 -16.20
CA ALA A 75 4.81 23.23 -17.53
C ALA A 75 5.09 21.73 -17.71
N MET A 76 5.61 21.06 -16.68
CA MET A 76 5.77 19.59 -16.71
C MET A 76 4.41 18.90 -16.81
N LEU A 77 3.43 19.38 -16.05
CA LEU A 77 2.08 18.83 -16.07
C LEU A 77 1.43 19.01 -17.44
N THR A 78 1.53 20.17 -18.10
CA THR A 78 0.93 20.38 -19.42
C THR A 78 1.60 19.54 -20.51
N GLN A 79 2.92 19.35 -20.44
CA GLN A 79 3.64 18.49 -21.38
C GLN A 79 3.24 17.02 -21.24
N MET A 80 2.99 16.54 -20.02
CA MET A 80 2.69 15.14 -19.74
C MET A 80 1.19 14.85 -19.57
N ALA A 81 0.32 15.87 -19.53
CA ALA A 81 -1.08 15.73 -19.19
C ALA A 81 -1.81 14.77 -20.14
N GLY A 82 -1.57 14.87 -21.45
CA GLY A 82 -2.16 13.98 -22.45
C GLY A 82 -1.81 12.52 -22.18
N ASP A 83 -0.52 12.23 -22.01
CA ASP A 83 -0.02 10.88 -21.76
C ASP A 83 -0.53 10.32 -20.43
N LEU A 84 -0.55 11.15 -19.37
CA LEU A 84 -1.08 10.76 -18.06
C LEU A 84 -2.57 10.40 -18.15
N VAL A 85 -3.38 11.21 -18.83
CA VAL A 85 -4.82 10.94 -18.98
C VAL A 85 -5.03 9.63 -19.75
N ILE A 86 -4.30 9.42 -20.85
CA ILE A 86 -4.42 8.21 -21.67
C ILE A 86 -4.04 6.98 -20.84
N ILE A 87 -2.89 7.00 -20.16
CA ILE A 87 -2.40 5.88 -19.35
C ILE A 87 -3.37 5.60 -18.19
N ILE A 88 -3.89 6.63 -17.53
CA ILE A 88 -4.85 6.46 -16.44
C ILE A 88 -6.15 5.84 -16.96
N ILE A 89 -6.71 6.32 -18.07
CA ILE A 89 -7.95 5.77 -18.63
C ILE A 89 -7.76 4.31 -19.02
N ILE A 90 -6.72 4.01 -19.80
CA ILE A 90 -6.44 2.64 -20.25
C ILE A 90 -6.18 1.73 -19.05
N GLY A 91 -5.36 2.18 -18.10
CA GLY A 91 -5.02 1.45 -16.87
C GLY A 91 -6.26 1.17 -16.03
N VAL A 92 -7.11 2.17 -15.78
CA VAL A 92 -8.33 2.02 -14.97
C VAL A 92 -9.35 1.12 -15.66
N ILE A 93 -9.53 1.23 -16.98
CA ILE A 93 -10.42 0.33 -17.72
C ILE A 93 -9.90 -1.11 -17.65
N GLY A 94 -8.60 -1.33 -17.91
CA GLY A 94 -7.98 -2.65 -17.83
C GLY A 94 -8.10 -3.27 -16.44
N MET A 95 -7.80 -2.49 -15.39
CA MET A 95 -7.99 -2.88 -13.99
C MET A 95 -9.46 -3.19 -13.68
N GLY A 96 -10.39 -2.38 -14.18
CA GLY A 96 -11.83 -2.58 -14.01
C GLY A 96 -12.32 -3.90 -14.61
N ILE A 97 -11.97 -4.17 -15.86
CA ILE A 97 -12.37 -5.40 -16.55
C ILE A 97 -11.76 -6.62 -15.86
N ALA A 98 -10.44 -6.61 -15.61
CA ALA A 98 -9.75 -7.73 -14.99
C ALA A 98 -10.25 -8.00 -13.56
N SER A 99 -10.42 -6.95 -12.75
CA SER A 99 -10.88 -7.07 -11.37
C SER A 99 -12.30 -7.60 -11.25
N MET A 100 -13.21 -7.24 -12.16
CA MET A 100 -14.58 -7.76 -12.13
C MET A 100 -14.66 -9.24 -12.50
N ILE A 101 -13.77 -9.72 -13.37
CA ILE A 101 -13.68 -11.14 -13.75
C ILE A 101 -13.06 -11.93 -12.59
N VAL A 102 -11.86 -11.54 -12.16
CA VAL A 102 -11.10 -12.26 -11.13
C VAL A 102 -11.75 -12.13 -9.75
N GLY A 103 -12.26 -10.94 -9.41
CA GLY A 103 -12.93 -10.68 -8.14
C GLY A 103 -14.15 -11.57 -7.92
N LYS A 104 -14.91 -11.85 -8.99
CA LYS A 104 -16.04 -12.80 -8.92
C LYS A 104 -15.57 -14.22 -8.61
N LEU A 105 -14.45 -14.66 -9.18
CA LEU A 105 -13.86 -15.98 -8.90
C LEU A 105 -13.36 -16.10 -7.46
N LEU A 106 -12.90 -14.98 -6.88
CA LEU A 106 -12.42 -14.90 -5.50
C LEU A 106 -13.53 -14.61 -4.47
N GLY A 107 -14.80 -14.54 -4.89
CA GLY A 107 -15.93 -14.29 -4.01
C GLY A 107 -16.08 -12.83 -3.54
N TYR A 108 -15.38 -11.88 -4.17
CA TYR A 108 -15.54 -10.46 -3.87
C TYR A 108 -16.67 -9.82 -4.69
N SER A 109 -17.34 -8.82 -4.10
CA SER A 109 -18.25 -7.95 -4.85
C SER A 109 -17.49 -7.16 -5.91
N LYS A 110 -18.15 -6.80 -7.01
CA LYS A 110 -17.53 -6.03 -8.10
C LYS A 110 -16.92 -4.71 -7.60
N ALA A 111 -17.64 -4.01 -6.72
CA ALA A 111 -17.17 -2.76 -6.12
C ALA A 111 -15.93 -2.99 -5.27
N MET A 112 -15.89 -4.05 -4.45
CA MET A 112 -14.73 -4.36 -3.62
C MET A 112 -13.52 -4.77 -4.45
N ALA A 113 -13.72 -5.63 -5.46
CA ALA A 113 -12.65 -6.06 -6.35
C ALA A 113 -12.04 -4.87 -7.11
N PHE A 114 -12.90 -3.97 -7.61
CA PHE A 114 -12.44 -2.76 -8.28
C PHE A 114 -11.67 -1.83 -7.34
N ALA A 115 -12.21 -1.56 -6.14
CA ALA A 115 -11.55 -0.73 -5.13
C ALA A 115 -10.18 -1.31 -4.72
N LEU A 116 -10.07 -2.64 -4.58
CA LEU A 116 -8.79 -3.29 -4.31
C LEU A 116 -7.79 -3.10 -5.45
N THR A 117 -8.20 -3.17 -6.71
CA THR A 117 -7.27 -2.93 -7.82
C THR A 117 -6.83 -1.47 -7.95
N LEU A 118 -7.69 -0.51 -7.59
CA LEU A 118 -7.32 0.91 -7.57
C LEU A 118 -6.21 1.22 -6.56
N THR A 119 -5.97 0.36 -5.56
CA THR A 119 -4.85 0.52 -4.62
C THR A 119 -3.47 0.52 -5.30
N ALA A 120 -3.37 0.01 -6.52
CA ALA A 120 -2.18 0.08 -7.37
C ALA A 120 -1.82 1.52 -7.81
N LEU A 121 -2.76 2.46 -7.74
CA LEU A 121 -2.55 3.84 -8.17
C LEU A 121 -2.01 4.74 -7.06
N TYR A 122 -2.45 4.54 -5.81
CA TYR A 122 -2.24 5.55 -4.75
C TYR A 122 -1.16 5.17 -3.74
N GLY A 123 -0.96 3.88 -3.48
CA GLY A 123 -0.02 3.41 -2.46
C GLY A 123 -0.32 3.91 -1.05
N PHE A 124 0.67 3.83 -0.14
CA PHE A 124 0.55 4.32 1.23
C PHE A 124 1.24 5.69 1.37
N PRO A 125 0.66 6.66 2.11
CA PRO A 125 -0.55 6.61 2.93
C PRO A 125 -1.93 6.89 2.25
N PRO A 126 -2.07 7.35 0.99
CA PRO A 126 -3.39 7.62 0.40
C PRO A 126 -4.39 6.47 0.49
N ASN A 127 -3.98 5.21 0.27
CA ASN A 127 -4.85 4.05 0.41
C ASN A 127 -5.46 3.95 1.81
N TYR A 128 -4.69 4.28 2.86
CA TYR A 128 -5.18 4.29 4.23
C TYR A 128 -6.22 5.41 4.42
N ILE A 129 -5.89 6.63 4.00
CA ILE A 129 -6.74 7.82 4.16
C ILE A 129 -8.07 7.63 3.43
N LEU A 130 -8.04 7.20 2.16
CA LEU A 130 -9.27 6.98 1.39
C LEU A 130 -10.14 5.88 1.99
N THR A 131 -9.53 4.84 2.55
CA THR A 131 -10.27 3.77 3.25
C THR A 131 -10.90 4.29 4.52
N GLU A 132 -10.16 5.09 5.29
CA GLU A 132 -10.65 5.71 6.53
C GLU A 132 -11.81 6.67 6.25
N GLU A 133 -11.68 7.54 5.25
CA GLU A 133 -12.74 8.48 4.86
C GLU A 133 -13.98 7.75 4.36
N ALA A 134 -13.81 6.69 3.56
CA ALA A 134 -14.94 5.87 3.11
C ALA A 134 -15.64 5.16 4.28
N ALA A 135 -14.88 4.61 5.23
CA ALA A 135 -15.44 3.97 6.43
C ALA A 135 -16.15 5.00 7.33
N ARG A 136 -15.57 6.19 7.49
CA ARG A 136 -16.13 7.28 8.29
C ARG A 136 -17.39 7.88 7.67
N ALA A 137 -17.47 7.93 6.34
CA ALA A 137 -18.65 8.42 5.63
C ALA A 137 -19.83 7.44 5.68
N LEU A 138 -19.56 6.15 5.88
CA LEU A 138 -20.59 5.09 5.91
C LEU A 138 -21.01 4.70 7.32
N ALA A 139 -20.13 4.84 8.32
CA ALA A 139 -20.41 4.41 9.68
C ALA A 139 -21.25 5.43 10.45
N ASP A 140 -22.29 4.96 11.12
CA ASP A 140 -23.12 5.79 12.00
C ASP A 140 -22.50 5.97 13.39
N ASN A 141 -21.61 5.06 13.80
CA ASN A 141 -21.03 5.03 15.14
C ASN A 141 -19.60 4.44 15.15
N PRO A 142 -18.86 4.58 16.27
CA PRO A 142 -17.49 4.08 16.37
C PRO A 142 -17.33 2.57 16.21
N GLU A 143 -18.34 1.78 16.59
CA GLU A 143 -18.29 0.32 16.48
C GLU A 143 -18.35 -0.11 15.01
N GLU A 144 -19.26 0.48 14.24
CA GLU A 144 -19.38 0.27 12.80
C GLU A 144 -18.14 0.75 12.05
N PHE A 145 -17.59 1.92 12.41
CA PHE A 145 -16.34 2.41 11.84
C PHE A 145 -15.20 1.41 12.04
N ASN A 146 -15.05 0.90 13.27
CA ASN A 146 -14.01 -0.10 13.57
C ASN A 146 -14.23 -1.41 12.83
N PHE A 147 -15.48 -1.86 12.72
CA PHE A 147 -15.83 -3.03 11.92
C PHE A 147 -15.44 -2.85 10.44
N LEU A 148 -15.83 -1.74 9.82
CA LEU A 148 -15.45 -1.43 8.44
C LEU A 148 -13.93 -1.38 8.27
N MET A 149 -13.23 -0.70 9.18
CA MET A 149 -11.77 -0.57 9.12
C MET A 149 -11.04 -1.90 9.33
N ASP A 150 -11.48 -2.73 10.27
CA ASP A 150 -10.87 -4.05 10.49
C ASP A 150 -11.10 -5.00 9.31
N HIS A 151 -12.18 -4.83 8.54
CA HIS A 151 -12.42 -5.60 7.33
C HIS A 151 -11.74 -5.02 6.08
N MET A 152 -11.78 -3.71 5.86
CA MET A 152 -11.33 -3.07 4.63
C MET A 152 -9.83 -2.81 4.63
N LEU A 153 -9.30 -2.26 5.72
CA LEU A 153 -7.92 -1.78 5.75
C LEU A 153 -6.90 -2.90 5.49
N PRO A 154 -7.00 -4.10 6.10
CA PRO A 154 -6.06 -5.17 5.80
C PRO A 154 -6.04 -5.54 4.31
N LYS A 155 -7.20 -5.58 3.65
CA LYS A 155 -7.29 -5.92 2.22
C LYS A 155 -6.66 -4.83 1.35
N MET A 156 -6.90 -3.56 1.69
CA MET A 156 -6.34 -2.42 0.94
C MET A 156 -4.82 -2.34 1.07
N LEU A 157 -4.28 -2.59 2.26
CA LEU A 157 -2.84 -2.62 2.48
C LEU A 157 -2.19 -3.80 1.74
N VAL A 158 -2.75 -5.00 1.85
CA VAL A 158 -2.24 -6.18 1.11
C VAL A 158 -2.29 -5.95 -0.40
N GLY A 159 -3.38 -5.37 -0.93
CA GLY A 159 -3.51 -5.00 -2.33
C GLY A 159 -2.38 -4.06 -2.78
N GLY A 160 -2.21 -2.94 -2.07
CA GLY A 160 -1.17 -1.96 -2.38
C GLY A 160 0.26 -2.51 -2.27
N PHE A 161 0.56 -3.33 -1.26
CA PHE A 161 1.88 -3.96 -1.14
C PHE A 161 2.14 -4.96 -2.26
N THR A 162 1.14 -5.77 -2.61
CA THR A 162 1.27 -6.77 -3.68
C THR A 162 1.55 -6.09 -5.02
N THR A 163 0.87 -5.00 -5.33
CA THR A 163 1.03 -4.31 -6.62
C THR A 163 2.30 -3.48 -6.65
N VAL A 164 2.46 -2.53 -5.72
CA VAL A 164 3.56 -1.55 -5.75
C VAL A 164 4.91 -2.21 -5.46
N THR A 165 4.94 -3.29 -4.67
CA THR A 165 6.19 -3.95 -4.30
C THR A 165 6.46 -5.20 -5.16
N VAL A 166 5.53 -6.16 -5.18
CA VAL A 166 5.82 -7.46 -5.82
C VAL A 166 5.71 -7.36 -7.34
N ALA A 167 4.56 -6.90 -7.84
CA ALA A 167 4.33 -6.84 -9.28
C ALA A 167 5.32 -5.87 -9.97
N SER A 168 5.55 -4.69 -9.39
CA SER A 168 6.52 -3.72 -9.92
C SER A 168 7.93 -4.30 -10.03
N VAL A 169 8.41 -5.03 -9.01
CA VAL A 169 9.75 -5.62 -9.02
C VAL A 169 9.87 -6.70 -10.09
N ILE A 170 8.84 -7.55 -10.24
CA ILE A 170 8.83 -8.59 -11.27
C ILE A 170 8.85 -7.96 -12.67
N ILE A 171 7.97 -6.98 -12.92
CA ILE A 171 7.86 -6.31 -14.21
C ILE A 171 9.15 -5.54 -14.54
N ALA A 172 9.68 -4.78 -13.58
CA ALA A 172 10.96 -4.08 -13.73
C ALA A 172 12.10 -5.07 -14.00
N GLY A 173 12.15 -6.20 -13.29
CA GLY A 173 13.14 -7.25 -13.51
C GLY A 173 13.08 -7.89 -14.89
N ILE A 174 11.90 -7.92 -15.52
CA ILE A 174 11.75 -8.34 -16.93
C ILE A 174 12.27 -7.24 -17.86
N PHE A 175 11.85 -5.98 -17.67
CA PHE A 175 12.25 -4.88 -18.55
C PHE A 175 13.73 -4.56 -18.51
N VAL A 176 14.40 -4.70 -17.36
CA VAL A 176 15.85 -4.51 -17.25
C VAL A 176 16.62 -5.49 -18.14
N LYS A 177 16.08 -6.68 -18.43
CA LYS A 177 16.71 -7.64 -19.36
C LYS A 177 16.47 -7.31 -20.84
N MET A 178 15.58 -6.35 -21.13
CA MET A 178 15.26 -5.89 -22.48
C MET A 178 16.01 -4.60 -22.86
N LEU A 179 16.72 -3.99 -21.91
CA LEU A 179 17.65 -2.87 -22.09
C LEU A 179 19.07 -3.38 -22.26
#